data_AF-A0A3R7KH07-F1
#
_entry.id   AF-A0A3R7KH07-F1
#
_cell.length_a   1.000
_cell.length_b   1.000
_cell.length_c   1.000
_cell.angle_alpha   90.00
_cell.angle_beta   90.00
_cell.angle_gamma   90.00
#
_symmetry.space_group_name_H-M   'P 1'
#
loop_
_entity.id
_entity.type
_entity.pdbx_description
1 polymer ?
#
loop_
_entity_poly.entity_id
_entity_poly.type
_entity_poly.pdbx_seq_one_letter_code
_entity_poly.pdbx_strand_id
1 'polypeptide(L)'
;MVVQRDRTNELYALFEGMKSAGGGEMQSASSTALIAAEGVPLQRHTGLHSSSEMQLFNRFAQAFSADLAKVSESIMRLTRLTQRQSVFEDQSSEITGLTQMVKSSLQRLQTDLETLEELKQRALIAQKTAAVKHNGGASAEQHSLWNSGGNVDAVLRTSSKHNDTVVDTLRTRLARTGQEFRTTLQQQTRAMKENTQRRHMFTASERMQTFESALFQDQERHQLQQQQLMSGTSNAQYYKQRAEAVRELEATVVEVSELFNDFSRLVHEQDEVVLRIDTDVDNALRHVNAGSNELMRYLANLSSNRGLILKIFSVLFFFILFFGLVVVR
;
A
#
# COMPACT_ATOMS: atom_id res chain seq x y z
N MET A 1 28.66 -6.50 21.63
CA MET A 1 27.24 -6.91 21.53
C MET A 1 26.47 -6.21 22.64
N VAL A 2 25.69 -5.18 22.32
CA VAL A 2 24.78 -4.57 23.30
C VAL A 2 23.57 -5.49 23.38
N VAL A 3 23.45 -6.24 24.48
CA VAL A 3 22.28 -7.06 24.74
C VAL A 3 21.12 -6.11 25.02
N GLN A 4 20.28 -5.87 24.01
CA GLN A 4 19.01 -5.16 24.19
C GLN A 4 18.13 -6.02 25.09
N ARG A 5 18.04 -5.62 26.36
CA ARG A 5 17.11 -6.21 27.31
C ARG A 5 15.70 -5.82 26.90
N ASP A 6 14.89 -6.81 26.54
CA ASP A 6 13.47 -6.64 26.27
C ASP A 6 12.76 -6.17 27.55
N ARG A 7 12.18 -4.97 27.50
CA ARG A 7 11.48 -4.32 28.61
C ARG A 7 9.96 -4.34 28.46
N THR A 8 9.45 -5.06 27.47
CA THR A 8 8.01 -5.11 27.16
C THR A 8 7.21 -5.58 28.38
N ASN A 9 7.73 -6.57 29.11
CA ASN A 9 7.08 -7.12 30.31
C ASN A 9 7.04 -6.13 31.49
N GLU A 10 8.08 -5.30 31.66
CA GLU A 10 8.10 -4.25 32.68
C GLU A 10 7.01 -3.19 32.41
N LEU A 11 6.80 -2.87 31.12
CA LEU A 11 5.81 -1.90 30.68
C LEU A 11 4.37 -2.43 30.86
N TYR A 12 4.13 -3.71 30.59
CA TYR A 12 2.84 -4.35 30.88
C TYR A 12 2.52 -4.37 32.37
N ALA A 13 3.49 -4.70 33.23
CA ALA A 13 3.30 -4.71 34.67
C ALA A 13 2.98 -3.31 35.23
N LEU A 14 3.63 -2.26 34.70
CA LEU A 14 3.31 -0.88 35.06
C LEU A 14 1.92 -0.45 34.60
N PHE A 15 1.50 -0.88 33.41
CA PHE A 15 0.16 -0.59 32.88
C PHE A 15 -0.96 -1.26 33.70
N GLU A 16 -0.80 -2.53 34.07
CA GLU A 16 -1.73 -3.21 34.98
C GLU A 16 -1.74 -2.59 36.38
N GLY A 17 -0.56 -2.20 36.90
CA GLY A 17 -0.44 -1.48 38.16
C GLY A 17 -1.27 -0.19 38.17
N MET A 18 -1.18 0.63 37.11
CA MET A 18 -1.98 1.85 36.97
C MET A 18 -3.49 1.58 36.81
N LYS A 19 -3.87 0.51 36.08
CA LYS A 19 -5.27 0.10 35.95
C LYS A 19 -5.86 -0.37 37.28
N SER A 20 -5.06 -1.06 38.11
CA SER A 20 -5.48 -1.50 39.44
C SER A 20 -5.56 -0.36 40.46
N ALA A 21 -4.68 0.64 40.35
CA ALA A 21 -4.66 1.80 41.24
C ALA A 21 -5.79 2.81 40.96
N GLY A 22 -6.38 2.79 39.77
CA GLY A 22 -7.50 3.66 39.39
C GLY A 22 -8.90 3.08 39.68
N GLY A 23 -9.00 1.88 40.27
CA GLY A 23 -10.26 1.15 40.42
C GLY A 23 -10.57 0.76 41.87
N GLY A 24 -10.79 1.74 42.74
CA GLY A 24 -11.35 1.53 44.07
C GLY A 24 -12.87 1.30 44.01
N GLU A 25 -13.26 0.04 44.17
CA GLU A 25 -14.50 -0.52 44.74
C GLU A 25 -15.85 0.21 44.58
N MET A 26 -16.80 -0.47 43.93
CA MET A 26 -18.17 -0.58 44.45
C MET A 26 -18.64 -2.03 44.28
N GLN A 27 -18.86 -2.72 45.40
CA GLN A 27 -19.26 -4.12 45.49
C GLN A 27 -20.77 -4.32 45.32
N SER A 28 -21.11 -5.49 44.76
CA SER A 28 -22.27 -6.35 45.07
C SER A 28 -23.66 -6.00 44.52
N ALA A 29 -24.10 -6.78 43.52
CA ALA A 29 -25.24 -7.69 43.66
C ALA A 29 -25.28 -8.72 42.52
N SER A 30 -25.44 -9.99 42.88
CA SER A 30 -25.44 -11.16 41.99
C SER A 30 -26.82 -11.47 41.40
N SER A 31 -26.77 -11.98 40.16
CA SER A 31 -27.61 -13.05 39.59
C SER A 31 -29.05 -12.75 39.11
N THR A 32 -29.17 -12.85 37.77
CA THR A 32 -30.15 -13.69 37.05
C THR A 32 -31.63 -13.32 37.13
N ALA A 33 -32.16 -12.70 36.06
CA ALA A 33 -33.24 -13.24 35.20
C ALA A 33 -33.79 -12.15 34.26
N LEU A 34 -34.37 -12.62 33.15
CA LEU A 34 -35.29 -11.94 32.22
C LEU A 34 -34.69 -11.41 30.91
N ILE A 35 -34.67 -12.36 29.98
CA ILE A 35 -35.02 -12.26 28.56
C ILE A 35 -35.95 -11.08 28.22
N ALA A 36 -35.66 -10.48 27.06
CA ALA A 36 -36.50 -9.68 26.16
C ALA A 36 -36.27 -8.15 26.13
N ALA A 37 -36.27 -7.67 24.89
CA ALA A 37 -36.47 -6.30 24.39
C ALA A 37 -35.22 -5.42 24.15
N GLU A 38 -35.06 -5.15 22.85
CA GLU A 38 -34.51 -3.95 22.20
C GLU A 38 -33.02 -3.60 22.32
N GLY A 39 -32.40 -3.57 21.14
CA GLY A 39 -30.99 -3.30 20.95
C GLY A 39 -30.62 -1.84 21.18
N VAL A 40 -29.59 -1.65 21.99
CA VAL A 40 -28.79 -0.42 22.07
C VAL A 40 -27.32 -0.86 22.07
N PRO A 41 -26.51 -0.53 21.04
CA PRO A 41 -25.12 -0.91 21.02
C PRO A 41 -24.31 -0.03 21.98
N LEU A 42 -23.46 -0.68 22.78
CA LEU A 42 -22.44 -0.09 23.64
C LEU A 42 -21.57 0.89 22.84
N GLN A 43 -21.55 2.16 23.28
CA GLN A 43 -20.71 3.22 22.75
C GLN A 43 -19.23 2.87 22.96
N ARG A 44 -18.57 2.30 21.95
CA ARG A 44 -17.11 2.44 21.81
C ARG A 44 -16.84 3.92 21.59
N HIS A 45 -15.95 4.50 22.40
CA HIS A 45 -15.36 5.80 22.11
C HIS A 45 -14.62 5.72 20.78
N THR A 46 -15.31 6.02 19.68
CA THR A 46 -14.73 6.31 18.39
C THR A 46 -14.01 7.64 18.53
N GLY A 47 -12.68 7.61 18.51
CA GLY A 47 -11.90 8.80 18.21
C GLY A 47 -12.47 9.49 16.97
N LEU A 48 -12.50 10.83 17.02
CA LEU A 48 -12.86 11.77 15.95
C LEU A 48 -13.24 11.08 14.64
N HIS A 49 -14.54 11.12 14.30
CA HIS A 49 -15.06 10.67 13.02
C HIS A 49 -14.11 11.08 11.89
N SER A 50 -13.36 10.12 11.35
CA SER A 50 -12.69 10.27 10.07
C SER A 50 -13.77 10.78 9.13
N SER A 51 -13.60 11.99 8.59
CA SER A 51 -14.53 12.58 7.61
C SER A 51 -14.94 11.49 6.60
N SER A 52 -16.21 11.46 6.18
CA SER A 52 -16.71 10.51 5.17
C SER A 52 -15.79 10.46 3.94
N GLU A 53 -15.24 11.61 3.56
CA GLU A 53 -14.27 11.78 2.48
C GLU A 53 -12.95 11.04 2.72
N MET A 54 -12.45 11.02 3.95
CA MET A 54 -11.22 10.31 4.33
C MET A 54 -11.40 8.79 4.30
N GLN A 55 -12.57 8.31 4.73
CA GLN A 55 -12.89 6.88 4.62
C GLN A 55 -13.05 6.46 3.16
N LEU A 56 -13.66 7.33 2.34
CA LEU A 56 -13.79 7.12 0.90
C LEU A 56 -12.42 7.05 0.22
N PHE A 57 -11.53 8.01 0.52
CA PHE A 57 -10.15 8.01 0.05
C PHE A 57 -9.42 6.71 0.43
N ASN A 58 -9.44 6.34 1.71
CA ASN A 58 -8.75 5.13 2.19
C ASN A 58 -9.28 3.86 1.52
N ARG A 59 -10.60 3.73 1.35
CA ARG A 59 -11.20 2.59 0.64
C ARG A 59 -10.80 2.56 -0.83
N PHE A 60 -10.78 3.71 -1.49
CA PHE A 60 -10.39 3.82 -2.89
C PHE A 60 -8.89 3.50 -3.08
N ALA A 61 -8.02 4.02 -2.22
CA ALA A 61 -6.59 3.71 -2.20
C ALA A 61 -6.32 2.21 -2.00
N GLN A 62 -7.09 1.54 -1.13
CA GLN A 62 -7.01 0.08 -0.95
C GLN A 62 -7.45 -0.68 -2.20
N ALA A 63 -8.56 -0.29 -2.83
CA ALA A 63 -9.04 -0.90 -4.06
C ALA A 63 -8.03 -0.72 -5.21
N PHE A 64 -7.50 0.49 -5.38
CA PHE A 64 -6.42 0.81 -6.31
C PHE A 64 -5.19 -0.08 -6.08
N SER A 65 -4.77 -0.22 -4.83
CA SER A 65 -3.62 -1.07 -4.46
C SER A 65 -3.83 -2.53 -4.84
N ALA A 66 -5.04 -3.05 -4.63
CA ALA A 66 -5.40 -4.41 -4.98
C ALA A 66 -5.44 -4.63 -6.50
N ASP A 67 -5.97 -3.67 -7.25
CA ASP A 67 -6.00 -3.73 -8.71
C ASP A 67 -4.58 -3.62 -9.30
N LEU A 68 -3.72 -2.76 -8.75
CA LEU A 68 -2.31 -2.68 -9.13
C LEU A 68 -1.56 -4.00 -8.88
N ALA A 69 -1.84 -4.68 -7.77
CA ALA A 69 -1.24 -6.00 -7.48
C ALA A 69 -1.65 -7.05 -8.52
N LYS A 70 -2.93 -7.08 -8.93
CA LYS A 70 -3.40 -7.99 -9.99
C LYS A 70 -2.71 -7.71 -11.32
N VAL A 71 -2.52 -6.43 -11.67
CA VAL A 71 -1.82 -6.04 -12.91
C VAL A 71 -0.36 -6.50 -12.88
N SER A 72 0.33 -6.31 -11.76
CA SER A 72 1.70 -6.81 -11.57
C SER A 72 1.78 -8.33 -11.71
N GLU A 73 0.80 -9.07 -11.16
CA GLU A 73 0.70 -10.53 -11.36
C GLU A 73 0.53 -10.92 -12.83
N SER A 74 -0.34 -10.23 -13.57
CA SER A 74 -0.53 -10.44 -15.00
C SER A 74 0.74 -10.16 -15.80
N ILE A 75 1.51 -9.11 -15.46
CA ILE A 75 2.80 -8.81 -16.09
C ILE A 75 3.84 -9.89 -15.78
N MET A 76 3.88 -10.38 -14.54
CA MET A 76 4.76 -11.51 -14.19
C MET A 76 4.41 -12.77 -14.98
N ARG A 77 3.11 -13.06 -15.15
CA ARG A 77 2.67 -14.18 -15.99
C ARG A 77 3.07 -13.98 -17.45
N LEU A 78 2.88 -12.78 -18.00
CA LEU A 78 3.30 -12.41 -19.35
C LEU A 78 4.83 -12.58 -19.54
N THR A 79 5.60 -12.20 -18.53
CA THR A 79 7.06 -12.38 -18.50
C THR A 79 7.44 -13.86 -18.53
N ARG A 80 6.77 -14.69 -17.73
CA ARG A 80 7.00 -16.15 -17.72
C ARG A 80 6.67 -16.79 -19.06
N LEU A 81 5.57 -16.42 -19.69
CA LEU A 81 5.20 -16.92 -21.04
C LEU A 81 6.25 -16.53 -22.07
N THR A 82 6.78 -15.30 -21.95
CA THR A 82 7.86 -14.82 -22.82
C THR A 82 9.16 -15.61 -22.64
N GLN A 83 9.50 -16.01 -21.39
CA GLN A 83 10.70 -16.81 -21.12
C GLN A 83 10.59 -18.27 -21.54
N ARG A 84 9.38 -18.86 -21.50
CA ARG A 84 9.15 -20.27 -21.85
C ARG A 84 8.91 -20.51 -23.35
N GLN A 85 9.26 -19.56 -24.22
CA GLN A 85 9.04 -19.68 -25.66
C GLN A 85 9.62 -20.97 -26.24
N SER A 86 8.76 -21.97 -26.42
CA SER A 86 9.04 -23.16 -27.21
C SER A 86 8.94 -22.80 -28.69
N VAL A 87 9.86 -23.31 -29.51
CA VAL A 87 9.76 -23.17 -30.97
C VAL A 87 8.54 -23.91 -31.49
N PHE A 88 7.91 -24.81 -30.73
CA PHE A 88 6.82 -25.66 -31.19
C PHE A 88 5.45 -25.29 -30.64
N GLU A 89 5.38 -24.51 -29.57
CA GLU A 89 4.12 -24.16 -28.89
C GLU A 89 3.80 -22.68 -29.14
N ASP A 90 2.77 -22.40 -29.92
CA ASP A 90 2.38 -21.03 -30.23
C ASP A 90 1.43 -20.46 -29.18
N GLN A 91 1.98 -19.69 -28.25
CA GLN A 91 1.22 -18.98 -27.23
C GLN A 91 0.89 -17.52 -27.64
N SER A 92 0.98 -17.19 -28.93
CA SER A 92 0.77 -15.81 -29.40
C SER A 92 -0.61 -15.25 -29.06
N SER A 93 -1.67 -16.06 -29.10
CA SER A 93 -3.02 -15.62 -28.73
C SER A 93 -3.17 -15.30 -27.24
N GLU A 94 -2.64 -16.15 -26.34
CA GLU A 94 -2.65 -15.90 -24.89
C GLU A 94 -1.81 -14.67 -24.54
N ILE A 95 -0.66 -14.54 -25.18
CA ILE A 95 0.23 -13.38 -25.04
C ILE A 95 -0.49 -12.09 -25.44
N THR A 96 -1.10 -12.06 -26.62
CA THR A 96 -1.83 -10.88 -27.10
C THR A 96 -2.99 -10.56 -26.17
N GLY A 97 -3.76 -11.57 -25.73
CA GLY A 97 -4.87 -11.36 -24.80
C GLY A 97 -4.43 -10.80 -23.45
N LEU A 98 -3.36 -11.33 -22.86
CA LEU A 98 -2.79 -10.80 -21.61
C LEU A 98 -2.22 -9.39 -21.79
N THR A 99 -1.57 -9.12 -22.92
CA THR A 99 -1.07 -7.80 -23.26
C THR A 99 -2.19 -6.77 -23.33
N GLN A 100 -3.30 -7.07 -24.00
CA GLN A 100 -4.45 -6.16 -24.06
C GLN A 100 -5.12 -5.97 -22.69
N MET A 101 -5.24 -7.05 -21.90
CA MET A 101 -5.76 -6.97 -20.53
C MET A 101 -4.91 -6.05 -19.65
N VAL A 102 -3.58 -6.23 -19.65
CA VAL A 102 -2.66 -5.41 -18.86
C VAL A 102 -2.71 -3.96 -19.31
N LYS A 103 -2.71 -3.71 -20.63
CA LYS A 103 -2.86 -2.37 -21.19
C LYS A 103 -4.13 -1.67 -20.71
N SER A 104 -5.29 -2.31 -20.87
CA SER A 104 -6.58 -1.76 -20.43
C SER A 104 -6.60 -1.50 -18.93
N SER A 105 -6.01 -2.41 -18.15
CA SER A 105 -5.91 -2.26 -16.69
C SER A 105 -5.01 -1.10 -16.29
N LEU A 106 -3.89 -0.89 -16.97
CA LEU A 106 -2.99 0.25 -16.74
C LEU A 106 -3.65 1.58 -17.09
N GLN A 107 -4.39 1.64 -18.19
CA GLN A 107 -5.18 2.83 -18.57
C GLN A 107 -6.24 3.13 -17.50
N ARG A 108 -6.96 2.11 -17.03
CA ARG A 108 -7.92 2.27 -15.93
C ARG A 108 -7.24 2.76 -14.65
N LEU A 109 -6.09 2.19 -14.28
CA LEU A 109 -5.32 2.62 -13.11
C LEU A 109 -4.81 4.06 -13.25
N GLN A 110 -4.50 4.54 -14.45
CA GLN A 110 -4.14 5.94 -14.66
C GLN A 110 -5.33 6.86 -14.34
N THR A 111 -6.52 6.56 -14.86
CA THR A 111 -7.74 7.32 -14.53
C THR A 111 -8.07 7.23 -13.04
N ASP A 112 -7.95 6.04 -12.44
CA ASP A 112 -8.19 5.84 -11.01
C ASP A 112 -7.18 6.67 -10.17
N LEU A 113 -5.92 6.83 -10.61
CA LEU A 113 -4.94 7.68 -9.93
C LEU A 113 -5.36 9.17 -9.94
N GLU A 114 -5.87 9.68 -11.06
CA GLU A 114 -6.40 11.06 -11.13
C GLU A 114 -7.56 11.26 -10.15
N THR A 115 -8.48 10.29 -10.08
CA THR A 115 -9.58 10.35 -9.11
C THR A 115 -9.10 10.25 -7.66
N LEU A 116 -8.04 9.48 -7.39
CA LEU A 116 -7.42 9.38 -6.08
C LEU A 116 -6.80 10.71 -5.65
N GLU A 117 -6.15 11.42 -6.57
CA GLU A 117 -5.61 12.77 -6.34
C GLU A 117 -6.74 13.78 -6.05
N GLU A 118 -7.86 13.68 -6.76
CA GLU A 118 -9.03 14.52 -6.50
C GLU A 118 -9.65 14.22 -5.11
N LEU A 119 -9.80 12.95 -4.76
CA LEU A 119 -10.30 12.53 -3.44
C LEU A 119 -9.37 13.00 -2.32
N LYS A 120 -8.05 12.97 -2.53
CA LYS A 120 -7.07 13.55 -1.61
C LYS A 120 -7.34 15.03 -1.38
N GLN A 121 -7.50 15.81 -2.45
CA GLN A 121 -7.79 17.25 -2.34
C GLN A 121 -9.11 17.52 -1.61
N ARG A 122 -10.16 16.76 -1.91
CA ARG A 122 -11.46 16.86 -1.23
C ARG A 122 -11.36 16.52 0.26
N ALA A 123 -10.64 15.47 0.62
CA ALA A 123 -10.40 15.09 2.00
C ALA A 123 -9.65 16.20 2.77
N LEU A 124 -8.64 16.83 2.16
CA LEU A 124 -7.90 17.95 2.75
C LEU A 124 -8.78 19.17 3.01
N ILE A 125 -9.62 19.53 2.04
CA ILE A 125 -10.54 20.67 2.16
C ILE A 125 -11.57 20.39 3.27
N ALA A 126 -12.15 19.19 3.30
CA ALA A 126 -13.10 18.78 4.34
C ALA A 126 -12.47 18.82 5.74
N GLN A 127 -11.19 18.43 5.86
CA GLN A 127 -10.48 18.47 7.14
C GLN A 127 -10.21 19.90 7.59
N LYS A 128 -9.82 20.78 6.66
CA LYS A 128 -9.57 22.21 6.93
C LYS A 128 -10.85 22.96 7.33
N THR A 129 -11.97 22.71 6.66
CA THR A 129 -13.25 23.37 6.98
C THR A 129 -13.81 22.90 8.33
N ALA A 130 -13.64 21.63 8.68
CA ALA A 130 -14.00 21.11 10.00
C ALA A 130 -13.18 21.78 11.13
N ALA A 131 -11.89 22.04 10.91
CA ALA A 131 -11.04 22.75 11.86
C ALA A 131 -11.44 24.23 12.04
N VAL A 132 -11.77 24.93 10.95
CA VAL A 132 -12.18 26.35 10.99
C VAL A 132 -13.52 26.54 11.72
N LYS A 133 -14.46 25.61 11.55
CA LYS A 133 -15.78 25.69 12.21
C LYS A 133 -15.69 25.61 13.73
N HIS A 134 -14.65 24.97 14.25
CA HIS A 134 -14.37 24.89 15.69
C HIS A 134 -13.79 26.18 16.28
N ASN A 135 -13.29 27.10 15.44
CA ASN A 135 -12.64 28.35 15.85
C ASN A 135 -13.48 29.61 15.55
N GLY A 136 -14.52 29.49 14.73
CA GLY A 136 -15.33 30.62 14.22
C GLY A 136 -16.56 31.02 15.03
N GLY A 137 -16.70 30.56 16.28
CA GLY A 137 -17.92 30.72 17.08
C GLY A 137 -17.78 31.41 18.44
N ALA A 138 -16.63 32.00 18.78
CA ALA A 138 -16.45 32.68 20.06
C ALA A 138 -16.15 34.17 19.86
N SER A 139 -17.21 34.97 19.84
CA SER A 139 -17.14 36.39 20.17
C SER A 139 -16.62 36.57 21.59
N ALA A 140 -15.65 37.47 21.73
CA ALA A 140 -15.31 38.27 22.91
C ALA A 140 -15.06 37.55 24.26
N GLU A 141 -13.81 37.68 24.72
CA GLU A 141 -13.42 37.74 26.13
C GLU A 141 -13.77 36.53 27.03
N GLN A 142 -12.97 35.46 26.98
CA GLN A 142 -12.58 34.78 28.24
C GLN A 142 -11.35 33.89 28.06
N HIS A 143 -10.37 34.10 28.93
CA HIS A 143 -9.13 33.34 29.07
C HIS A 143 -9.38 31.81 29.09
N SER A 144 -9.08 31.11 28.00
CA SER A 144 -8.99 29.65 28.01
C SER A 144 -7.54 29.22 28.30
N LEU A 145 -7.28 28.92 29.57
CA LEU A 145 -6.00 28.43 30.09
C LEU A 145 -5.66 26.98 29.67
N TRP A 146 -6.29 26.44 28.64
CA TRP A 146 -6.01 25.11 28.10
C TRP A 146 -5.44 25.20 26.69
N ASN A 147 -4.11 25.05 26.62
CA ASN A 147 -3.30 24.90 25.42
C ASN A 147 -3.60 23.55 24.72
N SER A 148 -4.84 23.38 24.26
CA SER A 148 -5.32 22.21 23.49
C SER A 148 -5.46 22.51 22.00
N GLY A 149 -4.97 23.67 21.53
CA GLY A 149 -4.95 24.03 20.10
C GLY A 149 -3.87 23.28 19.31
N GLY A 150 -2.71 23.01 19.91
CA GLY A 150 -1.58 22.39 19.21
C GLY A 150 -1.79 20.93 18.79
N ASN A 151 -2.70 20.20 19.46
CA ASN A 151 -2.89 18.77 19.21
C ASN A 151 -3.81 18.51 17.99
N VAL A 152 -4.78 19.40 17.74
CA VAL A 152 -5.72 19.24 16.61
C VAL A 152 -5.03 19.55 15.29
N ASP A 153 -4.22 20.61 15.24
CA ASP A 153 -3.41 20.96 14.07
C ASP A 153 -2.34 19.91 13.76
N ALA A 154 -1.75 19.31 14.79
CA ALA A 154 -0.79 18.20 14.63
C ALA A 154 -1.44 16.96 14.03
N VAL A 155 -2.66 16.58 14.49
CA VAL A 155 -3.41 15.45 13.94
C VAL A 155 -3.86 15.71 12.50
N LEU A 156 -4.33 16.92 12.19
CA LEU A 156 -4.70 17.34 10.83
C LEU A 156 -3.50 17.22 9.86
N ARG A 157 -2.35 17.77 10.27
CA ARG A 157 -1.11 17.71 9.50
C ARG A 157 -0.63 16.27 9.30
N THR A 158 -0.80 15.42 10.31
CA THR A 158 -0.40 14.00 10.23
C THR A 158 -1.29 13.24 9.25
N SER A 159 -2.61 13.45 9.30
CA SER A 159 -3.55 12.82 8.37
C SER A 159 -3.34 13.27 6.93
N SER A 160 -3.10 14.57 6.71
CA SER A 160 -2.73 15.13 5.40
C SER A 160 -1.46 14.47 4.86
N LYS A 161 -0.40 14.44 5.66
CA LYS A 161 0.89 13.84 5.28
C LYS A 161 0.73 12.36 4.94
N HIS A 162 -0.04 11.61 5.72
CA HIS A 162 -0.28 10.20 5.43
C HIS A 162 -0.93 9.99 4.06
N ASN A 163 -1.96 10.78 3.73
CA ASN A 163 -2.63 10.70 2.44
C ASN A 163 -1.69 11.06 1.29
N ASP A 164 -0.88 12.10 1.44
CA ASP A 164 0.15 12.47 0.46
C ASP A 164 1.13 11.30 0.25
N THR A 165 1.68 10.73 1.32
CA THR A 165 2.58 9.57 1.25
C THR A 165 1.93 8.35 0.58
N VAL A 166 0.63 8.10 0.84
CA VAL A 166 -0.11 6.99 0.20
C VAL A 166 -0.21 7.22 -1.31
N VAL A 167 -0.64 8.41 -1.74
CA VAL A 167 -0.75 8.72 -3.17
C VAL A 167 0.62 8.65 -3.85
N ASP A 168 1.66 9.22 -3.24
CA ASP A 168 3.02 9.18 -3.79
C ASP A 168 3.54 7.74 -3.92
N THR A 169 3.32 6.91 -2.90
CA THR A 169 3.71 5.49 -2.93
C THR A 169 2.98 4.75 -4.06
N LEU A 170 1.68 4.98 -4.22
CA LEU A 170 0.87 4.32 -5.25
C LEU A 170 1.25 4.79 -6.65
N ARG A 171 1.50 6.09 -6.82
CA ARG A 171 2.02 6.70 -8.05
C ARG A 171 3.38 6.12 -8.43
N THR A 172 4.30 6.00 -7.47
CA THR A 172 5.62 5.36 -7.67
C THR A 172 5.46 3.92 -8.16
N ARG A 173 4.60 3.15 -7.49
CA ARG A 173 4.38 1.74 -7.81
C ARG A 173 3.73 1.57 -9.19
N LEU A 174 2.72 2.38 -9.51
CA LEU A 174 2.09 2.37 -10.83
C LEU A 174 3.11 2.61 -11.94
N ALA A 175 3.94 3.64 -11.79
CA ALA A 175 4.95 3.95 -12.80
C ALA A 175 5.98 2.82 -12.95
N ARG A 176 6.42 2.21 -11.83
CA ARG A 176 7.30 1.02 -11.88
C ARG A 176 6.63 -0.14 -12.61
N THR A 177 5.37 -0.45 -12.30
CA THR A 177 4.60 -1.50 -12.97
C THR A 177 4.45 -1.21 -14.46
N GLY A 178 4.22 0.04 -14.86
CA GLY A 178 4.21 0.46 -16.27
C GLY A 178 5.56 0.26 -16.96
N GLN A 179 6.67 0.54 -16.27
CA GLN A 179 8.02 0.29 -16.78
C GLN A 179 8.31 -1.21 -16.95
N GLU A 180 7.95 -2.04 -15.98
CA GLU A 180 8.08 -3.51 -16.05
C GLU A 180 7.27 -4.10 -17.21
N PHE A 181 6.04 -3.59 -17.42
CA PHE A 181 5.21 -3.97 -18.55
C PHE A 181 5.88 -3.63 -19.88
N ARG A 182 6.40 -2.41 -20.02
CA ARG A 182 7.11 -1.97 -21.23
C ARG A 182 8.30 -2.89 -21.53
N THR A 183 9.15 -3.17 -20.53
CA THR A 183 10.32 -4.02 -20.74
C THR A 183 9.92 -5.43 -21.15
N THR A 184 8.85 -5.96 -20.55
CA THR A 184 8.31 -7.28 -20.88
C THR A 184 7.80 -7.32 -22.30
N LEU A 185 7.00 -6.33 -22.71
CA LEU A 185 6.50 -6.22 -24.08
C LEU A 185 7.62 -6.08 -25.10
N GLN A 186 8.60 -5.21 -24.85
CA GLN A 186 9.74 -5.05 -25.75
C GLN A 186 10.54 -6.34 -25.91
N GLN A 187 10.79 -7.06 -24.81
CA GLN A 187 11.46 -8.35 -24.84
C GLN A 187 10.62 -9.38 -25.61
N GLN A 188 9.31 -9.39 -25.41
CA GLN A 188 8.40 -10.31 -26.07
C GLN A 188 8.29 -10.07 -27.56
N THR A 189 8.16 -8.82 -28.00
CA THR A 189 8.12 -8.45 -29.42
C THR A 189 9.41 -8.88 -30.12
N ARG A 190 10.57 -8.66 -29.47
CA ARG A 190 11.87 -9.12 -30.00
C ARG A 190 11.93 -10.65 -30.07
N ALA A 191 11.57 -11.34 -29.00
CA ALA A 191 11.61 -12.79 -28.94
C ALA A 191 10.68 -13.44 -29.99
N MET A 192 9.48 -12.91 -30.19
CA MET A 192 8.58 -13.38 -31.26
C MET A 192 9.15 -13.12 -32.65
N LYS A 193 9.75 -11.95 -32.89
CA LYS A 193 10.38 -11.63 -34.17
C LYS A 193 11.52 -12.58 -34.51
N GLU A 194 12.42 -12.81 -33.56
CA GLU A 194 13.53 -13.77 -33.70
C GLU A 194 13.03 -15.20 -33.91
N ASN A 195 11.99 -15.63 -33.19
CA ASN A 195 11.42 -16.96 -33.35
C ASN A 195 10.76 -17.14 -34.73
N THR A 196 10.02 -16.13 -35.20
CA THR A 196 9.44 -16.12 -36.55
C THR A 196 10.53 -16.15 -37.62
N GLN A 197 11.61 -15.38 -37.46
CA GLN A 197 12.74 -15.38 -38.39
C GLN A 197 13.48 -16.71 -38.42
N ARG A 198 13.79 -17.29 -37.25
CA ARG A 198 14.44 -18.61 -37.15
C ARG A 198 13.61 -19.68 -37.85
N ARG A 199 12.31 -19.75 -37.57
CA ARG A 199 11.41 -20.72 -38.23
C ARG A 199 11.32 -20.48 -39.74
N HIS A 200 11.25 -19.24 -40.20
CA HIS A 200 11.26 -18.94 -41.62
C HIS A 200 12.55 -19.41 -42.31
N MET A 201 13.70 -19.40 -41.62
CA MET A 201 14.95 -19.97 -42.14
C MET A 201 14.90 -21.51 -42.18
N PHE A 202 14.35 -22.16 -41.15
CA PHE A 202 14.27 -23.63 -41.10
C PHE A 202 13.26 -24.20 -42.10
N THR A 203 12.09 -23.57 -42.28
CA THR A 203 11.04 -24.06 -43.18
C THR A 203 11.25 -23.64 -44.63
N ALA A 204 11.94 -22.52 -44.90
CA ALA A 204 12.39 -22.20 -46.25
C ALA A 204 13.56 -23.08 -46.69
N SER A 205 14.44 -23.49 -45.77
CA SER A 205 15.62 -24.30 -46.07
C SER A 205 15.31 -25.79 -46.30
N GLU A 206 14.19 -26.32 -45.78
CA GLU A 206 13.74 -27.69 -46.08
C GLU A 206 13.37 -27.89 -47.56
N ARG A 207 13.21 -26.79 -48.32
CA ARG A 207 12.97 -26.82 -49.77
C ARG A 207 14.22 -27.14 -50.60
N MET A 208 15.43 -27.12 -50.03
CA MET A 208 16.68 -27.21 -50.80
C MET A 208 17.43 -28.55 -50.63
N GLN A 209 16.92 -29.50 -49.84
CA GLN A 209 17.54 -30.83 -49.68
C GLN A 209 16.59 -32.01 -49.95
N THR A 210 15.92 -31.99 -51.10
CA THR A 210 15.61 -33.24 -51.81
C THR A 210 16.45 -33.32 -53.08
N PHE A 211 17.77 -33.16 -52.94
CA PHE A 211 18.72 -33.48 -54.02
C PHE A 211 18.72 -34.98 -54.35
N GLU A 212 18.22 -35.83 -53.44
CA GLU A 212 18.04 -37.27 -53.66
C GLU A 212 16.73 -37.62 -54.40
N SER A 213 15.74 -36.71 -54.42
CA SER A 213 14.44 -36.98 -55.04
C SER A 213 14.36 -36.59 -56.52
N ALA A 214 15.44 -36.02 -57.08
CA ALA A 214 15.52 -35.61 -58.49
C ALA A 214 15.84 -36.77 -59.45
N LEU A 215 16.21 -37.96 -58.95
CA LEU A 215 16.59 -39.10 -59.81
C LEU A 215 15.47 -40.14 -60.04
N PHE A 216 14.32 -40.03 -59.35
CA PHE A 216 13.20 -40.99 -59.45
C PHE A 216 11.85 -40.37 -59.86
N GLN A 217 11.86 -39.15 -60.42
CA GLN A 217 10.68 -38.28 -60.47
C GLN A 217 10.06 -38.07 -61.86
N ASP A 218 9.73 -39.13 -62.60
CA ASP A 218 9.07 -38.98 -63.91
C ASP A 218 7.72 -39.68 -64.09
N GLN A 219 7.18 -40.43 -63.11
CA GLN A 219 5.92 -41.18 -63.33
C GLN A 219 4.75 -40.90 -62.35
N GLU A 220 4.96 -40.22 -61.19
CA GLU A 220 3.89 -39.98 -60.19
C GLU A 220 3.58 -38.49 -59.90
N ARG A 221 3.99 -37.58 -60.80
CA ARG A 221 3.90 -36.11 -60.59
C ARG A 221 2.48 -35.53 -60.54
N HIS A 222 1.44 -36.20 -61.04
CA HIS A 222 0.10 -35.59 -61.17
C HIS A 222 -0.84 -35.80 -59.97
N GLN A 223 -0.69 -36.83 -59.14
CA GLN A 223 -1.52 -36.98 -57.92
C GLN A 223 -0.92 -36.30 -56.69
N LEU A 224 0.42 -36.27 -56.56
CA LEU A 224 1.08 -35.66 -55.40
C LEU A 224 1.10 -34.12 -55.43
N GLN A 225 0.98 -33.50 -56.61
CA GLN A 225 0.91 -32.04 -56.73
C GLN A 225 -0.40 -31.49 -56.13
N GLN A 226 -1.53 -32.18 -56.30
CA GLN A 226 -2.81 -31.71 -55.75
C GLN A 226 -2.90 -31.89 -54.23
N GLN A 227 -2.16 -32.85 -53.64
CA GLN A 227 -2.11 -33.05 -52.19
C GLN A 227 -1.09 -32.15 -51.47
N GLN A 228 -0.03 -31.69 -52.15
CA GLN A 228 0.94 -30.74 -51.57
C GLN A 228 0.43 -29.30 -51.48
N LEU A 229 -0.46 -28.85 -52.37
CA LEU A 229 -1.07 -27.51 -52.25
C LEU A 229 -1.98 -27.37 -51.02
N MET A 230 -2.56 -28.48 -50.53
CA MET A 230 -3.37 -28.46 -49.30
C MET A 230 -2.50 -28.37 -48.03
N SER A 231 -1.32 -29.00 -47.99
CA SER A 231 -0.39 -28.94 -46.84
C SER A 231 0.39 -27.60 -46.77
N GLY A 232 0.68 -26.98 -47.92
CA GLY A 232 1.27 -25.63 -47.95
C GLY A 232 0.31 -24.53 -47.50
N THR A 233 -1.00 -24.72 -47.68
CA THR A 233 -2.02 -23.73 -47.30
C THR A 233 -2.17 -23.60 -45.79
N SER A 234 -2.13 -24.70 -45.04
CA SER A 234 -2.25 -24.70 -43.57
C SER A 234 -1.06 -24.02 -42.89
N ASN A 235 0.17 -24.26 -43.37
CA ASN A 235 1.35 -23.57 -42.87
C ASN A 235 1.35 -22.08 -43.23
N ALA A 236 0.90 -21.71 -44.44
CA ALA A 236 0.80 -20.31 -44.85
C ALA A 236 -0.20 -19.50 -43.99
N GLN A 237 -1.34 -20.08 -43.62
CA GLN A 237 -2.30 -19.45 -42.72
C GLN A 237 -1.72 -19.20 -41.33
N TYR A 238 -0.97 -20.18 -40.80
CA TYR A 238 -0.31 -20.06 -39.51
C TYR A 238 0.73 -18.92 -39.48
N TYR A 239 1.59 -18.80 -40.51
CA TYR A 239 2.54 -17.67 -40.60
C TYR A 239 1.85 -16.31 -40.70
N LYS A 240 0.71 -16.26 -41.39
CA LYS A 240 -0.08 -15.03 -41.54
C LYS A 240 -0.63 -14.57 -40.18
N GLN A 241 -1.24 -15.46 -39.41
CA GLN A 241 -1.77 -15.16 -38.07
C GLN A 241 -0.66 -14.69 -37.12
N ARG A 242 0.51 -15.30 -37.21
CA ARG A 242 1.65 -14.95 -36.37
C ARG A 242 2.28 -13.60 -36.74
N ALA A 243 2.36 -13.29 -38.04
CA ALA A 243 2.78 -11.97 -38.50
C ALA A 243 1.80 -10.88 -38.06
N GLU A 244 0.52 -11.17 -38.05
CA GLU A 244 -0.54 -10.29 -37.53
C GLU A 244 -0.38 -10.06 -36.01
N ALA A 245 -0.18 -11.12 -35.23
CA ALA A 245 0.05 -11.00 -33.78
C ALA A 245 1.31 -10.16 -33.46
N VAL A 246 2.41 -10.35 -34.19
CA VAL A 246 3.62 -9.52 -34.00
C VAL A 246 3.35 -8.06 -34.33
N ARG A 247 2.62 -7.78 -35.42
CA ARG A 247 2.23 -6.41 -35.79
C ARG A 247 1.34 -5.77 -34.72
N GLU A 248 0.42 -6.52 -34.13
CA GLU A 248 -0.43 -6.06 -33.04
C GLU A 248 0.39 -5.73 -31.77
N LEU A 249 1.35 -6.58 -31.42
CA LEU A 249 2.28 -6.31 -30.31
C LEU A 249 3.16 -5.10 -30.61
N GLU A 250 3.64 -4.92 -31.84
CA GLU A 250 4.38 -3.72 -32.26
C GLU A 250 3.53 -2.45 -32.13
N ALA A 251 2.26 -2.49 -32.54
CA ALA A 251 1.32 -1.38 -32.35
C ALA A 251 1.09 -1.08 -30.86
N THR A 252 0.92 -2.13 -30.06
CA THR A 252 0.75 -1.99 -28.59
C THR A 252 2.01 -1.40 -27.94
N VAL A 253 3.21 -1.75 -28.40
CA VAL A 253 4.46 -1.13 -27.91
C VAL A 253 4.48 0.37 -28.16
N VAL A 254 4.01 0.84 -29.33
CA VAL A 254 3.93 2.27 -29.65
C VAL A 254 2.91 2.96 -28.74
N GLU A 255 1.72 2.39 -28.58
CA GLU A 255 0.66 2.97 -27.75
C GLU A 255 1.04 3.01 -26.26
N VAL A 256 1.68 1.95 -25.75
CA VAL A 256 2.22 1.92 -24.38
C VAL A 256 3.38 2.90 -24.22
N SER A 257 4.06 3.30 -25.29
CA SER A 257 5.08 4.35 -25.23
C SER A 257 4.47 5.73 -24.97
N GLU A 258 3.23 5.98 -25.40
CA GLU A 258 2.49 7.20 -25.03
C GLU A 258 2.11 7.17 -23.54
N LEU A 259 1.53 6.07 -23.05
CA LEU A 259 1.25 5.86 -21.61
C LEU A 259 2.54 5.99 -20.75
N PHE A 260 3.68 5.60 -21.31
CA PHE A 260 4.97 5.70 -20.64
C PHE A 260 5.47 7.15 -20.48
N ASN A 261 5.12 8.06 -21.39
CA ASN A 261 5.45 9.47 -21.20
C ASN A 261 4.70 10.01 -19.98
N ASP A 262 3.45 9.59 -19.78
CA ASP A 262 2.69 9.91 -18.58
C ASP A 262 3.35 9.30 -17.33
N PHE A 263 3.73 8.02 -17.36
CA PHE A 263 4.48 7.40 -16.24
C PHE A 263 5.82 8.09 -15.97
N SER A 264 6.54 8.52 -17.00
CA SER A 264 7.81 9.24 -16.87
C SER A 264 7.60 10.60 -16.23
N ARG A 265 6.52 11.30 -16.57
CA ARG A 265 6.13 12.52 -15.86
C ARG A 265 5.74 12.21 -14.42
N LEU A 266 5.01 11.12 -14.18
CA LEU A 266 4.68 10.68 -12.82
C LEU A 266 5.95 10.44 -11.99
N VAL A 267 7.03 9.92 -12.58
CA VAL A 267 8.32 9.61 -11.95
C VAL A 267 9.27 10.80 -11.86
N HIS A 268 9.30 11.69 -12.86
CA HIS A 268 10.20 12.85 -12.87
C HIS A 268 9.71 13.96 -11.94
N GLU A 269 8.39 14.09 -11.72
CA GLU A 269 7.84 14.90 -10.63
C GLU A 269 8.16 14.30 -9.23
N GLN A 270 8.67 13.06 -9.15
CA GLN A 270 9.10 12.40 -7.91
C GLN A 270 10.62 12.46 -7.64
N ASP A 271 11.41 13.24 -8.40
CA ASP A 271 12.88 13.33 -8.22
C ASP A 271 13.34 13.91 -6.84
N GLU A 272 12.44 14.04 -5.86
CA GLU A 272 12.80 14.28 -4.46
C GLU A 272 11.88 13.56 -3.45
N VAL A 273 11.72 12.23 -3.56
CA VAL A 273 11.35 11.38 -2.41
C VAL A 273 12.31 10.20 -2.30
N VAL A 274 13.61 10.50 -2.21
CA VAL A 274 14.56 9.58 -1.59
C VAL A 274 14.24 9.57 -0.10
N LEU A 275 13.47 8.58 0.35
CA LEU A 275 13.40 8.13 1.75
C LEU A 275 13.28 9.27 2.79
N ARG A 276 12.06 9.78 2.98
CA ARG A 276 11.66 10.61 4.15
C ARG A 276 11.71 9.86 5.50
N ILE A 277 12.60 8.89 5.66
CA ILE A 277 12.91 8.31 6.97
C ILE A 277 13.36 9.44 7.93
N ASP A 278 14.17 10.40 7.46
CA ASP A 278 14.68 11.47 8.33
C ASP A 278 13.56 12.35 8.92
N THR A 279 12.49 12.62 8.17
CA THR A 279 11.38 13.44 8.66
C THR A 279 10.50 12.68 9.64
N ASP A 280 10.29 11.39 9.42
CA ASP A 280 9.53 10.54 10.34
C ASP A 280 10.32 10.21 11.60
N VAL A 281 11.66 10.09 11.50
CA VAL A 281 12.57 9.97 12.64
C VAL A 281 12.56 11.24 13.49
N ASP A 282 12.58 12.43 12.89
CA ASP A 282 12.51 13.70 13.65
C ASP A 282 11.16 13.86 14.36
N ASN A 283 10.04 13.49 13.71
CA ASN A 283 8.74 13.49 14.36
C ASN A 283 8.67 12.46 15.51
N ALA A 284 9.19 11.25 15.30
CA ALA A 284 9.27 10.22 16.33
C ALA A 284 10.13 10.69 17.52
N LEU A 285 11.26 11.35 17.25
CA LEU A 285 12.15 11.93 18.26
C LEU A 285 11.45 13.02 19.07
N ARG A 286 10.64 13.89 18.42
CA ARG A 286 9.81 14.89 19.14
C ARG A 286 8.75 14.24 20.03
N HIS A 287 8.09 13.17 19.58
CA HIS A 287 7.10 12.45 20.39
C HIS A 287 7.75 11.72 21.58
N VAL A 288 8.92 11.11 21.38
CA VAL A 288 9.71 10.49 22.46
C VAL A 288 10.18 11.53 23.47
N ASN A 289 10.67 12.69 23.02
CA ASN A 289 11.08 13.79 23.90
C ASN A 289 9.90 14.38 24.68
N ALA A 290 8.73 14.53 24.04
CA ALA A 290 7.52 14.96 24.72
C ALA A 290 7.08 13.95 25.80
N GLY A 291 7.10 12.65 25.49
CA GLY A 291 6.81 11.60 26.46
C GLY A 291 7.83 11.55 27.61
N SER A 292 9.11 11.76 27.32
CA SER A 292 10.17 11.84 28.34
C SER A 292 9.97 13.01 29.29
N ASN A 293 9.61 14.19 28.78
CA ASN A 293 9.30 15.35 29.60
C ASN A 293 8.08 15.13 30.50
N GLU A 294 7.04 14.45 30.01
CA GLU A 294 5.85 14.14 30.80
C GLU A 294 6.18 13.12 31.91
N LEU A 295 7.02 12.12 31.62
CA LEU A 295 7.55 11.20 32.63
C LEU A 295 8.39 11.92 33.69
N MET A 296 9.25 12.85 33.29
CA MET A 296 10.05 13.65 34.24
C MET A 296 9.16 14.53 35.13
N ARG A 297 8.11 15.14 34.57
CA ARG A 297 7.09 15.86 35.36
C ARG A 297 6.38 14.98 36.36
N TYR A 298 5.96 13.78 35.94
CA TYR A 298 5.30 12.84 36.83
C TYR A 298 6.22 12.37 37.97
N LEU A 299 7.48 12.08 37.65
CA LEU A 299 8.51 11.70 38.64
C LEU A 299 8.77 12.85 39.63
N ALA A 300 8.84 14.09 39.15
CA ALA A 300 8.98 15.28 40.00
C ALA A 300 7.78 15.45 40.96
N ASN A 301 6.55 15.22 40.48
CA ASN A 301 5.36 15.25 41.33
C ASN A 301 5.34 14.10 42.36
N LEU A 302 5.79 12.89 41.99
CA LEU A 302 5.92 11.77 42.93
C LEU A 302 6.96 12.04 44.02
N SER A 303 8.08 12.67 43.66
CA SER A 303 9.15 13.08 44.58
C SER A 303 8.69 14.13 45.60
N SER A 304 7.84 15.08 45.19
CA SER A 304 7.31 16.15 46.06
C SER A 304 6.55 15.61 47.27
N ASN A 305 5.87 14.47 47.14
CA ASN A 305 5.11 13.85 48.24
C ASN A 305 5.99 13.35 49.40
N ARG A 306 7.32 13.27 49.23
CA ARG A 306 8.25 12.96 50.34
C ARG A 306 8.27 14.06 51.41
N GLY A 307 8.03 15.32 51.04
CA GLY A 307 7.90 16.40 52.01
C GLY A 307 6.61 16.32 52.82
N LEU A 308 5.51 15.84 52.20
CA LEU A 308 4.21 15.68 52.86
C LEU A 308 4.23 14.51 53.85
N ILE A 309 4.83 13.37 53.49
CA ILE A 309 4.93 12.22 54.40
C ILE A 309 5.81 12.52 55.63
N LEU A 310 6.87 13.32 55.47
CA LEU A 310 7.75 13.71 56.56
C LEU A 310 7.03 14.62 57.57
N LYS A 311 6.15 15.52 57.10
CA LYS A 311 5.31 16.35 57.96
C LYS A 311 4.29 15.51 58.75
N ILE A 312 3.61 14.57 58.10
CA ILE A 312 2.65 13.65 58.75
C ILE A 312 3.38 12.79 59.80
N PHE A 313 4.55 12.25 59.46
CA PHE A 313 5.36 11.45 60.38
C PHE A 313 5.80 12.27 61.60
N SER A 314 6.20 13.53 61.39
CA SER A 314 6.59 14.42 62.49
C SER A 314 5.41 14.70 63.44
N VAL A 315 4.21 14.94 62.91
CA VAL A 315 3.01 15.15 63.74
C VAL A 315 2.66 13.88 64.53
N LEU A 316 2.72 12.71 63.89
CA LEU A 316 2.46 11.43 64.55
C LEU A 316 3.50 11.13 65.64
N PHE A 317 4.77 11.44 65.40
CA PHE A 317 5.85 11.30 66.39
C PHE A 317 5.62 12.17 67.62
N PHE A 318 5.26 13.45 67.43
CA PHE A 318 4.90 14.34 68.53
C PHE A 318 3.67 13.83 69.31
N PHE A 319 2.67 13.30 68.62
CA PHE A 319 1.48 12.74 69.26
C PHE A 319 1.82 11.55 70.16
N ILE A 320 2.65 10.61 69.70
CA ILE A 320 3.11 9.46 70.49
C ILE A 320 3.92 9.91 71.71
N LEU A 321 4.82 10.89 71.54
CA LEU A 321 5.62 11.42 72.63
C LEU A 321 4.75 12.11 73.70
N PHE A 322 3.76 12.88 73.27
CA PHE A 322 2.82 13.55 74.16
C PHE A 322 1.95 12.55 74.93
N PHE A 323 1.32 11.60 74.23
CA PHE A 323 0.47 10.58 74.88
C PHE A 323 1.27 9.65 75.78
N GLY A 324 2.46 9.22 75.34
CA GLY A 324 3.34 8.37 76.14
C GLY A 324 3.78 9.07 77.43
N LEU A 325 4.13 10.35 77.37
CA LEU A 325 4.53 11.11 78.56
C LEU A 325 3.35 11.38 79.50
N VAL A 326 2.16 11.69 78.97
CA VAL A 326 0.96 11.96 79.77
C VAL A 326 0.39 10.69 80.41
N VAL A 327 0.49 9.53 79.75
CA VAL A 327 -0.03 8.25 80.27
C VAL A 327 0.94 7.56 81.25
N VAL A 328 2.25 7.75 81.07
CA VAL A 328 3.28 7.16 81.94
C VAL A 328 3.52 8.00 83.21
N ARG A 329 3.03 9.24 83.26
CA ARG A 329 3.03 10.09 84.46
C ARG A 329 1.71 10.00 85.21
#